data_AF-A0ABD6DEJ8-F1
#
_entry.id   AF-A0ABD6DEJ8-F1
#
_cell.length_a   1.000
_cell.length_b   1.000
_cell.length_c   1.000
_cell.angle_alpha   90.00
_cell.angle_beta   90.00
_cell.angle_gamma   90.00
#
_symmetry.space_group_name_H-M   'P 1'
#
loop_
_entity.id
_entity.type
_entity.pdbx_description
1 polymer ?
#
loop_
_entity_poly.entity_id
_entity_poly.type
_entity_poly.pdbx_seq_one_letter_code
_entity_poly.pdbx_strand_id
1 'polypeptide(L)'
;MLTSGATVARTGLDGIALKPAEVDVADAVHLDAELLVVDYEGREHLPGASVLRELADETTVRMTTPVRADGFDPLGDDSLARELPDDVGRVLVAGHGAYLTECEAGRAIAPRLGAARKVANDAWVGTEGVERVALAAGGTQFDLLSRSTDRDLKSLRAAGYDGEIAVYAPTVLASDDDAILDAVGDFVGRRASVARALPDDCATDSAATGRAREVLLKASRDFALVGDAATVRDRVAELHELGADYVVGYPARGLDEFSG
;
A
#
# COMPACT_ATOMS: atom_id res chain seq x y z
N MET A 1 -25.10 -10.72 -18.27
CA MET A 1 -23.69 -10.38 -18.55
C MET A 1 -23.50 -8.94 -18.16
N LEU A 2 -23.04 -8.71 -16.93
CA LEU A 2 -22.79 -7.38 -16.35
C LEU A 2 -21.28 -7.25 -16.22
N THR A 3 -20.74 -6.38 -17.07
CA THR A 3 -19.51 -5.56 -16.95
C THR A 3 -18.41 -6.00 -16.01
N SER A 4 -17.40 -6.67 -16.57
CA SER A 4 -16.24 -7.20 -15.85
C SER A 4 -15.04 -6.26 -15.61
N GLY A 5 -15.22 -4.96 -15.91
CA GLY A 5 -14.21 -3.92 -15.73
C GLY A 5 -14.74 -2.69 -14.98
N ALA A 6 -15.94 -2.78 -14.41
CA ALA A 6 -16.59 -1.59 -13.86
C ALA A 6 -16.12 -1.22 -12.46
N THR A 7 -15.54 -2.13 -11.67
CA THR A 7 -15.46 -1.90 -10.21
C THR A 7 -14.30 -1.02 -9.76
N VAL A 8 -13.09 -1.18 -10.30
CA VAL A 8 -11.96 -0.26 -10.02
C VAL A 8 -12.31 1.17 -10.50
N ALA A 9 -12.78 1.29 -11.74
CA ALA A 9 -13.27 2.58 -12.26
C ALA A 9 -14.43 3.16 -11.42
N ARG A 10 -15.22 2.31 -10.74
CA ARG A 10 -16.32 2.76 -9.88
C ARG A 10 -15.87 3.22 -8.49
N THR A 11 -14.71 2.83 -8.00
CA THR A 11 -14.17 3.32 -6.74
C THR A 11 -13.30 4.56 -6.94
N GLY A 12 -12.95 4.91 -8.18
CA GLY A 12 -12.09 6.05 -8.49
C GLY A 12 -10.63 5.85 -8.09
N LEU A 13 -10.25 4.63 -7.67
CA LEU A 13 -8.86 4.29 -7.36
C LEU A 13 -8.00 4.39 -8.63
N ASP A 14 -6.80 4.92 -8.46
CA ASP A 14 -5.83 5.04 -9.56
C ASP A 14 -5.06 3.72 -9.76
N GLY A 15 -4.99 2.88 -8.73
CA GLY A 15 -4.37 1.57 -8.83
C GLY A 15 -4.81 0.58 -7.76
N ILE A 16 -4.42 -0.68 -7.95
CA ILE A 16 -4.69 -1.79 -7.04
C ILE A 16 -3.39 -2.37 -6.52
N ALA A 17 -3.31 -2.57 -5.21
CA ALA A 17 -2.23 -3.30 -4.60
C ALA A 17 -2.50 -4.81 -4.54
N LEU A 18 -1.47 -5.60 -4.81
CA LEU A 18 -1.51 -7.05 -4.82
C LEU A 18 -0.54 -7.58 -3.76
N LYS A 19 -1.02 -8.49 -2.90
CA LYS A 19 -0.19 -9.20 -1.94
C LYS A 19 0.01 -10.64 -2.37
N PRO A 20 1.19 -11.04 -2.89
CA PRO A 20 1.42 -12.38 -3.40
C PRO A 20 1.26 -13.50 -2.34
N ALA A 21 1.26 -13.17 -1.06
CA ALA A 21 0.95 -14.10 0.02
C ALA A 21 -0.55 -14.45 0.10
N GLU A 22 -1.41 -13.61 -0.48
CA GLU A 22 -2.87 -13.67 -0.36
C GLU A 22 -3.55 -13.93 -1.71
N VAL A 23 -2.92 -13.55 -2.83
CA VAL A 23 -3.47 -13.68 -4.18
C VAL A 23 -2.44 -14.25 -5.15
N ASP A 24 -2.91 -14.95 -6.19
CA ASP A 24 -2.07 -15.25 -7.34
C ASP A 24 -1.91 -13.99 -8.19
N VAL A 25 -0.67 -13.49 -8.27
CA VAL A 25 -0.34 -12.26 -9.01
C VAL A 25 -0.61 -12.43 -10.50
N ALA A 26 -0.56 -13.65 -11.04
CA ALA A 26 -0.87 -13.90 -12.44
C ALA A 26 -2.35 -13.61 -12.78
N ASP A 27 -3.26 -13.79 -11.82
CA ASP A 27 -4.70 -13.54 -12.04
C ASP A 27 -5.02 -12.04 -12.17
N ALA A 28 -4.09 -11.16 -11.81
CA ALA A 28 -4.27 -9.71 -11.89
C ALA A 28 -4.35 -9.17 -13.32
N VAL A 29 -3.96 -9.95 -14.35
CA VAL A 29 -4.17 -9.59 -15.78
C VAL A 29 -5.65 -9.37 -16.13
N HIS A 30 -6.56 -9.89 -15.29
CA HIS A 30 -8.00 -9.72 -15.46
C HIS A 30 -8.56 -8.49 -14.76
N LEU A 31 -7.76 -7.77 -13.98
CA LEU A 31 -8.16 -6.53 -13.34
C LEU A 31 -8.11 -5.38 -14.36
N ASP A 32 -9.21 -4.66 -14.49
CA ASP A 32 -9.28 -3.41 -15.26
C ASP A 32 -8.69 -2.26 -14.42
N ALA A 33 -7.37 -2.30 -14.21
CA ALA A 33 -6.62 -1.30 -13.45
C ALA A 33 -5.42 -0.80 -14.26
N GLU A 34 -5.25 0.53 -14.33
CA GLU A 34 -4.15 1.17 -15.07
C GLU A 34 -2.80 1.11 -14.33
N LEU A 35 -2.85 0.86 -13.02
CA LEU A 35 -1.69 0.72 -12.14
C LEU A 35 -1.88 -0.46 -11.18
N LEU A 36 -0.88 -1.34 -11.14
CA LEU A 36 -0.75 -2.40 -10.15
C LEU A 36 0.47 -2.16 -9.26
N VAL A 37 0.29 -2.27 -7.95
CA VAL A 37 1.38 -2.24 -6.97
C VAL A 37 1.52 -3.60 -6.31
N VAL A 38 2.56 -4.35 -6.67
CA VAL A 38 2.91 -5.61 -6.03
C VAL A 38 3.60 -5.31 -4.69
N ASP A 39 2.89 -5.50 -3.59
CA ASP A 39 3.38 -5.38 -2.22
C ASP A 39 3.63 -6.77 -1.64
N TYR A 40 4.87 -7.24 -1.69
CA TYR A 40 5.21 -8.57 -1.21
C TYR A 40 5.80 -8.55 0.21
N GLU A 41 5.47 -9.58 0.98
CA GLU A 41 5.88 -9.75 2.36
C GLU A 41 6.77 -10.98 2.47
N GLY A 42 8.09 -10.81 2.57
CA GLY A 42 9.03 -11.93 2.64
C GLY A 42 9.49 -12.44 1.27
N ARG A 43 10.72 -12.97 1.22
CA ARG A 43 11.40 -13.33 -0.04
C ARG A 43 10.71 -14.48 -0.77
N GLU A 44 10.12 -15.39 -0.03
CA GLU A 44 9.34 -16.53 -0.53
C GLU A 44 8.11 -16.13 -1.35
N HIS A 45 7.65 -14.89 -1.17
CA HIS A 45 6.50 -14.32 -1.88
C HIS A 45 6.91 -13.40 -3.04
N LEU A 46 8.20 -13.29 -3.36
CA LEU A 46 8.67 -12.52 -4.51
C LEU A 46 8.18 -13.15 -5.82
N PRO A 47 7.40 -12.44 -6.65
CA PRO A 47 6.93 -13.00 -7.92
C PRO A 47 8.07 -13.25 -8.91
N GLY A 48 7.91 -14.28 -9.73
CA GLY A 48 8.87 -14.58 -10.79
C GLY A 48 8.92 -13.49 -11.86
N ALA A 49 10.10 -13.22 -12.41
CA ALA A 49 10.29 -12.17 -13.42
C ALA A 49 9.44 -12.35 -14.69
N SER A 50 9.03 -13.58 -15.04
CA SER A 50 8.11 -13.83 -16.15
C SER A 50 6.70 -13.30 -15.88
N VAL A 51 6.19 -13.50 -14.66
CA VAL A 51 4.86 -13.01 -14.25
C VAL A 51 4.85 -11.49 -14.24
N LEU A 52 5.91 -10.87 -13.71
CA LEU A 52 6.03 -9.42 -13.69
C LEU A 52 6.10 -8.80 -15.10
N ARG A 53 6.77 -9.48 -16.06
CA ARG A 53 6.80 -9.04 -17.47
C ARG A 53 5.43 -9.12 -18.12
N GLU A 54 4.74 -10.23 -17.94
CA GLU A 54 3.40 -10.42 -18.51
C GLU A 54 2.41 -9.37 -18.00
N LEU A 55 2.48 -9.01 -16.70
CA LEU A 55 1.68 -7.89 -16.18
C LEU A 55 2.11 -6.54 -16.76
N ALA A 56 3.42 -6.29 -16.86
CA ALA A 56 3.96 -5.02 -17.35
C ALA A 56 3.71 -4.78 -18.85
N ASP A 57 3.46 -5.85 -19.62
CA ASP A 57 3.07 -5.76 -21.04
C ASP A 57 1.66 -5.15 -21.22
N GLU A 58 0.78 -5.30 -20.22
CA GLU A 58 -0.63 -4.88 -20.30
C GLU A 58 -0.95 -3.65 -19.44
N THR A 59 -0.27 -3.45 -18.31
CA THR A 59 -0.57 -2.37 -17.36
C THR A 59 0.69 -1.84 -16.67
N THR A 60 0.60 -0.66 -16.05
CA THR A 60 1.73 -0.10 -15.28
C THR A 60 1.93 -0.94 -14.02
N VAL A 61 3.08 -1.59 -13.88
CA VAL A 61 3.41 -2.36 -12.68
C VAL A 61 4.47 -1.63 -11.85
N ARG A 62 4.26 -1.62 -10.54
CA ARG A 62 5.26 -1.22 -9.55
C ARG A 62 5.40 -2.30 -8.50
N MET A 63 6.62 -2.54 -8.02
CA MET A 63 6.87 -3.52 -6.96
C MET A 63 7.59 -2.89 -5.78
N THR A 64 7.16 -3.22 -4.56
CA THR A 64 7.90 -2.83 -3.36
C THR A 64 9.30 -3.44 -3.40
N THR A 65 10.32 -2.62 -3.13
CA THR A 65 11.74 -2.98 -3.23
C THR A 65 12.40 -2.63 -1.90
N PRO A 66 12.56 -3.60 -0.98
CA PRO A 66 13.09 -3.37 0.36
C PRO A 66 14.60 -3.18 0.33
N VAL A 67 15.05 -1.92 0.38
CA VAL A 67 16.47 -1.56 0.14
C VAL A 67 17.44 -2.10 1.20
N ARG A 68 16.95 -2.67 2.30
CA ARG A 68 17.77 -3.32 3.32
C ARG A 68 17.92 -4.83 3.12
N ALA A 69 17.04 -5.47 2.35
CA ALA A 69 17.04 -6.92 2.18
C ALA A 69 18.17 -7.37 1.24
N ASP A 70 18.74 -8.54 1.50
CA ASP A 70 19.70 -9.18 0.60
C ASP A 70 19.04 -9.54 -0.75
N GLY A 71 19.77 -9.25 -1.83
CA GLY A 71 19.26 -9.24 -3.19
C GLY A 71 18.70 -7.89 -3.62
N PHE A 72 18.37 -6.98 -2.69
CA PHE A 72 17.85 -5.64 -2.99
C PHE A 72 18.67 -4.49 -2.36
N ASP A 73 19.75 -4.79 -1.64
CA ASP A 73 20.60 -3.78 -1.00
C ASP A 73 21.55 -3.14 -2.03
N PRO A 74 21.33 -1.88 -2.45
CA PRO A 74 22.16 -1.24 -3.47
C PRO A 74 23.59 -0.93 -3.00
N LEU A 75 23.88 -1.10 -1.70
CA LEU A 75 25.21 -0.95 -1.11
C LEU A 75 25.81 -2.30 -0.69
N GLY A 76 25.13 -3.39 -1.00
CA GLY A 76 25.49 -4.76 -0.65
C GLY A 76 25.14 -5.72 -1.77
N ASP A 77 24.35 -6.74 -1.45
CA ASP A 77 23.82 -7.67 -2.44
C ASP A 77 22.53 -7.10 -3.07
N ASP A 78 22.62 -6.71 -4.34
CA ASP A 78 21.53 -6.23 -5.19
C ASP A 78 21.23 -7.21 -6.36
N SER A 79 21.62 -8.48 -6.23
CA SER A 79 21.48 -9.48 -7.29
C SER A 79 20.06 -9.62 -7.82
N LEU A 80 19.05 -9.73 -6.94
CA LEU A 80 17.64 -9.82 -7.32
C LEU A 80 17.13 -8.52 -7.96
N ALA A 81 17.56 -7.37 -7.45
CA ALA A 81 17.18 -6.07 -8.00
C ALA A 81 17.63 -5.87 -9.45
N ARG A 82 18.71 -6.53 -9.88
CA ARG A 82 19.19 -6.50 -11.28
C ARG A 82 18.47 -7.50 -12.19
N GLU A 83 17.80 -8.49 -11.62
CA GLU A 83 17.00 -9.47 -12.36
C GLU A 83 15.56 -9.03 -12.58
N LEU A 84 15.13 -7.93 -11.92
CA LEU A 84 13.83 -7.35 -12.16
C LEU A 84 13.71 -6.85 -13.60
N PRO A 85 12.55 -7.07 -14.26
CA PRO A 85 12.30 -6.53 -15.60
C PRO A 85 12.40 -5.00 -15.61
N ASP A 86 12.96 -4.43 -16.68
CA ASP A 86 13.19 -2.99 -16.81
C ASP A 86 11.88 -2.18 -16.81
N ASP A 87 10.80 -2.77 -17.34
CA ASP A 87 9.48 -2.13 -17.43
C ASP A 87 8.69 -2.15 -16.11
N VAL A 88 9.21 -2.81 -15.07
CA VAL A 88 8.60 -2.85 -13.74
C VAL A 88 9.18 -1.72 -12.89
N GLY A 89 8.32 -0.73 -12.61
CA GLY A 89 8.67 0.37 -11.72
C GLY A 89 8.93 -0.09 -10.29
N ARG A 90 9.65 0.73 -9.51
CA ARG A 90 10.02 0.38 -8.13
C ARG A 90 9.32 1.28 -7.12
N VAL A 91 8.88 0.69 -6.02
CA VAL A 91 8.52 1.41 -4.79
C VAL A 91 9.61 1.11 -3.75
N LEU A 92 10.58 2.02 -3.58
CA LEU A 92 11.69 1.83 -2.66
C LEU A 92 11.17 1.95 -1.22
N VAL A 93 11.32 0.89 -0.44
CA VAL A 93 10.88 0.85 0.96
C VAL A 93 12.04 0.49 1.87
N ALA A 94 11.96 0.88 3.14
CA ALA A 94 12.95 0.45 4.13
C ALA A 94 12.96 -1.09 4.34
N GLY A 95 11.84 -1.76 4.05
CA GLY A 95 11.60 -3.16 4.37
C GLY A 95 11.08 -3.31 5.80
N HIS A 96 10.01 -4.09 5.97
CA HIS A 96 9.36 -4.28 7.26
C HIS A 96 10.15 -5.24 8.16
N GLY A 97 10.33 -4.91 9.44
CA GLY A 97 11.21 -5.66 10.34
C GLY A 97 10.84 -7.12 10.56
N ALA A 98 9.57 -7.49 10.37
CA ALA A 98 9.13 -8.90 10.46
C ALA A 98 9.67 -9.79 9.33
N TYR A 99 10.08 -9.20 8.21
CA TYR A 99 10.56 -9.91 7.02
C TYR A 99 12.07 -9.72 6.79
N LEU A 100 12.74 -9.00 7.68
CA LEU A 100 14.17 -8.79 7.64
C LEU A 100 14.85 -9.63 8.70
N THR A 101 15.99 -10.22 8.35
CA THR A 101 16.94 -10.75 9.32
C THR A 101 17.47 -9.61 10.21
N GLU A 102 18.03 -9.96 11.38
CA GLU A 102 18.65 -8.98 12.27
C GLU A 102 19.75 -8.17 11.57
N CYS A 103 20.53 -8.82 10.70
CA CYS A 103 21.58 -8.19 9.91
C CYS A 103 21.02 -7.14 8.94
N GLU A 104 19.96 -7.50 8.20
CA GLU A 104 19.29 -6.59 7.27
C GLU A 104 18.63 -5.43 8.02
N ALA A 105 17.93 -5.71 9.13
CA ALA A 105 17.27 -4.70 9.94
C ALA A 105 18.26 -3.66 10.51
N GLY A 106 19.49 -4.06 10.82
CA GLY A 106 20.55 -3.16 11.32
C GLY A 106 21.14 -2.19 10.28
N ARG A 107 20.78 -2.32 9.00
CA ARG A 107 21.35 -1.50 7.92
C ARG A 107 20.81 -0.07 7.90
N ALA A 108 21.70 0.89 7.64
CA ALA A 108 21.33 2.30 7.50
C ALA A 108 20.48 2.54 6.25
N ILE A 109 19.30 3.14 6.42
CA ILE A 109 18.27 3.29 5.39
C ILE A 109 18.58 4.43 4.41
N ALA A 110 18.88 5.63 4.92
CA ALA A 110 19.11 6.82 4.09
C ALA A 110 20.14 6.64 2.96
N PRO A 111 21.35 6.10 3.19
CA PRO A 111 22.31 5.91 2.11
C PRO A 111 21.83 4.88 1.08
N ARG A 112 21.01 3.90 1.49
CA ARG A 112 20.46 2.86 0.60
C ARG A 112 19.33 3.39 -0.26
N LEU A 113 18.38 4.14 0.30
CA LEU A 113 17.35 4.81 -0.50
C LEU A 113 18.00 5.75 -1.52
N GLY A 114 18.99 6.55 -1.11
CA GLY A 114 19.71 7.44 -2.02
C GLY A 114 20.50 6.69 -3.11
N ALA A 115 21.06 5.52 -2.82
CA ALA A 115 21.75 4.69 -3.82
C ALA A 115 20.76 4.01 -4.78
N ALA A 116 19.68 3.43 -4.28
CA ALA A 116 18.64 2.81 -5.10
C ALA A 116 17.98 3.82 -6.05
N ARG A 117 17.72 5.05 -5.59
CA ARG A 117 17.13 6.13 -6.40
C ARG A 117 18.00 6.55 -7.58
N LYS A 118 19.33 6.44 -7.45
CA LYS A 118 20.25 6.72 -8.58
C LYS A 118 20.15 5.67 -9.68
N VAL A 119 19.77 4.44 -9.33
CA VAL A 119 19.60 3.34 -10.27
C VAL A 119 18.20 3.36 -10.88
N ALA A 120 17.16 3.52 -10.05
CA ALA A 120 15.77 3.66 -10.47
C ALA A 120 15.32 5.10 -10.20
N ASN A 121 15.43 5.96 -11.23
CA ASN A 121 15.25 7.41 -11.18
C ASN A 121 13.78 7.88 -11.33
N ASP A 122 12.86 6.97 -11.53
CA ASP A 122 11.40 7.14 -11.56
C ASP A 122 10.71 6.48 -10.33
N ALA A 123 11.46 5.70 -9.56
CA ALA A 123 10.97 5.01 -8.38
C ALA A 123 10.20 5.89 -7.37
N TRP A 124 9.12 5.32 -6.85
CA TRP A 124 8.37 5.83 -5.71
C TRP A 124 9.12 5.50 -4.42
N VAL A 125 8.83 6.22 -3.33
CA VAL A 125 9.50 6.02 -2.04
C VAL A 125 8.48 5.86 -0.92
N GLY A 126 8.43 4.68 -0.33
CA GLY A 126 7.60 4.38 0.83
C GLY A 126 8.06 5.15 2.06
N THR A 127 7.12 5.76 2.76
CA THR A 127 7.43 6.66 3.88
C THR A 127 7.27 6.03 5.26
N GLU A 128 6.66 4.84 5.36
CA GLU A 128 6.36 4.20 6.65
C GLU A 128 7.61 4.04 7.51
N GLY A 129 7.65 4.79 8.62
CA GLY A 129 8.74 4.79 9.60
C GLY A 129 10.02 5.53 9.17
N VAL A 130 10.00 6.18 8.00
CA VAL A 130 11.18 6.85 7.40
C VAL A 130 10.83 8.15 6.69
N GLU A 131 9.77 8.84 7.11
CA GLU A 131 9.12 9.95 6.39
C GLU A 131 10.11 11.05 6.00
N ARG A 132 10.96 11.49 6.94
CA ARG A 132 11.99 12.52 6.69
C ARG A 132 13.04 12.07 5.69
N VAL A 133 13.41 10.79 5.72
CA VAL A 133 14.42 10.23 4.82
C VAL A 133 13.83 10.05 3.43
N ALA A 134 12.59 9.60 3.33
CA ALA A 134 11.88 9.47 2.07
C ALA A 134 11.73 10.81 1.36
N LEU A 135 11.33 11.87 2.08
CA LEU A 135 11.25 13.22 1.53
C LEU A 135 12.60 13.70 0.99
N ALA A 136 13.70 13.41 1.70
CA ALA A 136 15.05 13.77 1.27
C ALA A 136 15.56 12.94 0.08
N ALA A 137 15.09 11.70 -0.08
CA ALA A 137 15.43 10.85 -1.23
C ALA A 137 14.75 11.32 -2.52
N GLY A 138 13.57 11.95 -2.41
CA GLY A 138 12.80 12.48 -3.53
C GLY A 138 12.16 11.41 -4.42
N GLY A 139 11.37 11.84 -5.39
CA GLY A 139 10.43 10.97 -6.13
C GLY A 139 9.02 11.03 -5.53
N THR A 140 8.10 10.28 -6.12
CA THR A 140 6.72 10.19 -5.65
C THR A 140 6.70 9.58 -4.24
N GLN A 141 6.14 10.30 -3.27
CA GLN A 141 5.98 9.76 -1.92
C GLN A 141 4.91 8.67 -1.95
N PHE A 142 5.14 7.54 -1.31
CA PHE A 142 4.17 6.47 -1.18
C PHE A 142 3.78 6.30 0.28
N ASP A 143 2.65 6.92 0.64
CA ASP A 143 2.18 7.09 2.02
C ASP A 143 1.10 6.09 2.35
N LEU A 144 1.22 5.43 3.49
CA LEU A 144 0.13 4.63 4.04
C LEU A 144 -0.96 5.54 4.60
N LEU A 145 -2.21 5.30 4.20
CA LEU A 145 -3.37 6.01 4.72
C LEU A 145 -3.40 5.92 6.24
N SER A 146 -3.53 7.08 6.86
CA SER A 146 -3.55 7.23 8.30
C SER A 146 -4.50 8.33 8.73
N ARG A 147 -4.75 8.37 10.03
CA ARG A 147 -5.56 9.42 10.65
C ARG A 147 -5.04 10.85 10.40
N SER A 148 -3.77 11.04 10.06
CA SER A 148 -3.21 12.37 9.77
C SER A 148 -3.13 12.70 8.29
N THR A 149 -3.38 11.76 7.38
CA THR A 149 -3.19 11.92 5.92
C THR A 149 -3.78 13.23 5.40
N ASP A 150 -5.03 13.57 5.72
CA ASP A 150 -5.67 14.80 5.22
C ASP A 150 -4.95 16.08 5.67
N ARG A 151 -4.47 16.08 6.91
CA ARG A 151 -3.70 17.21 7.45
C ARG A 151 -2.33 17.26 6.78
N ASP A 152 -1.70 16.11 6.59
CA ASP A 152 -0.34 16.01 6.08
C ASP A 152 -0.30 16.43 4.61
N LEU A 153 -1.24 15.96 3.77
CA LEU A 153 -1.42 16.40 2.39
C LEU A 153 -1.62 17.92 2.29
N LYS A 154 -2.60 18.46 3.03
CA LYS A 154 -2.85 19.91 3.09
C LYS A 154 -1.61 20.69 3.53
N SER A 155 -0.88 20.18 4.51
CA SER A 155 0.30 20.85 5.05
C SER A 155 1.46 20.84 4.05
N LEU A 156 1.67 19.73 3.34
CA LEU A 156 2.68 19.63 2.28
C LEU A 156 2.38 20.61 1.14
N ARG A 157 1.14 20.60 0.63
CA ARG A 157 0.73 21.52 -0.44
C ARG A 157 0.78 22.98 0.00
N ALA A 158 0.35 23.30 1.22
CA ALA A 158 0.46 24.66 1.77
C ALA A 158 1.92 25.12 1.98
N ALA A 159 2.84 24.18 2.23
CA ALA A 159 4.28 24.45 2.31
C ALA A 159 4.94 24.59 0.93
N GLY A 160 4.18 24.44 -0.17
CA GLY A 160 4.67 24.55 -1.54
C GLY A 160 5.35 23.30 -2.07
N TYR A 161 5.13 22.13 -1.46
CA TYR A 161 5.59 20.88 -2.03
C TYR A 161 4.81 20.57 -3.31
N ASP A 162 5.54 20.43 -4.42
CA ASP A 162 5.04 20.22 -5.78
C ASP A 162 5.36 18.82 -6.33
N GLY A 163 6.02 17.97 -5.53
CA GLY A 163 6.25 16.57 -5.89
C GLY A 163 4.98 15.72 -5.81
N GLU A 164 5.00 14.55 -6.45
CA GLU A 164 3.86 13.64 -6.45
C GLU A 164 3.71 12.89 -5.11
N ILE A 165 2.47 12.61 -4.72
CA ILE A 165 2.10 11.85 -3.52
C ILE A 165 1.10 10.77 -3.90
N ALA A 166 1.46 9.52 -3.68
CA ALA A 166 0.59 8.36 -3.81
C ALA A 166 0.19 7.85 -2.42
N VAL A 167 -1.12 7.64 -2.20
CA VAL A 167 -1.68 7.13 -0.94
C VAL A 167 -2.08 5.66 -1.11
N TYR A 168 -1.45 4.79 -0.33
CA TYR A 168 -1.83 3.38 -0.22
C TYR A 168 -2.87 3.20 0.88
N ALA A 169 -3.95 2.46 0.63
CA ALA A 169 -4.97 2.19 1.64
C ALA A 169 -5.57 0.78 1.53
N PRO A 170 -5.68 0.01 2.63
CA PRO A 170 -6.61 -1.10 2.69
C PRO A 170 -8.01 -0.63 2.30
N THR A 171 -8.69 -1.39 1.47
CA THR A 171 -9.98 -1.04 0.87
C THR A 171 -10.96 -2.18 1.07
N VAL A 172 -12.15 -1.85 1.55
CA VAL A 172 -13.24 -2.79 1.84
C VAL A 172 -14.52 -2.27 1.18
N LEU A 173 -15.03 -2.98 0.18
CA LEU A 173 -16.27 -2.61 -0.52
C LEU A 173 -17.51 -3.20 0.17
N ALA A 174 -17.69 -2.87 1.45
CA ALA A 174 -18.83 -3.29 2.25
C ALA A 174 -19.38 -2.14 3.10
N SER A 175 -20.71 -2.10 3.24
CA SER A 175 -21.39 -1.18 4.16
C SER A 175 -21.73 -1.83 5.51
N ASP A 176 -21.58 -3.15 5.61
CA ASP A 176 -21.84 -3.89 6.83
C ASP A 176 -20.64 -3.79 7.79
N ASP A 177 -20.91 -3.36 9.02
CA ASP A 177 -19.88 -3.13 10.03
C ASP A 177 -19.14 -4.44 10.40
N ASP A 178 -19.82 -5.59 10.39
CA ASP A 178 -19.19 -6.88 10.68
C ASP A 178 -18.18 -7.25 9.59
N ALA A 179 -18.58 -7.17 8.32
CA ALA A 179 -17.69 -7.38 7.19
C ALA A 179 -16.48 -6.42 7.18
N ILE A 180 -16.66 -5.18 7.61
CA ILE A 180 -15.56 -4.20 7.75
C ILE A 180 -14.58 -4.65 8.84
N LEU A 181 -15.08 -5.06 10.00
CA LEU A 181 -14.23 -5.48 11.12
C LEU A 181 -13.50 -6.78 10.82
N ASP A 182 -14.15 -7.75 10.18
CA ASP A 182 -13.50 -8.99 9.77
C ASP A 182 -12.36 -8.74 8.78
N ALA A 183 -12.49 -7.72 7.91
CA ALA A 183 -11.49 -7.42 6.89
C ALA A 183 -10.29 -6.61 7.43
N VAL A 184 -10.53 -5.55 8.21
CA VAL A 184 -9.46 -4.60 8.59
C VAL A 184 -9.32 -4.40 10.10
N GLY A 185 -10.16 -5.04 10.91
CA GLY A 185 -10.21 -4.83 12.34
C GLY A 185 -8.90 -5.18 13.06
N ASP A 186 -8.29 -6.33 12.74
CA ASP A 186 -6.97 -6.70 13.28
C ASP A 186 -5.86 -5.76 12.81
N PHE A 187 -5.88 -5.38 11.53
CA PHE A 187 -4.95 -4.40 10.95
C PHE A 187 -5.00 -3.05 11.69
N VAL A 188 -6.20 -2.50 11.93
CA VAL A 188 -6.33 -1.23 12.64
C VAL A 188 -6.06 -1.39 14.14
N GLY A 189 -6.41 -2.53 14.73
CA GLY A 189 -6.17 -2.83 16.15
C GLY A 189 -4.70 -2.76 16.53
N ARG A 190 -3.79 -3.14 15.62
CA ARG A 190 -2.33 -3.09 15.81
C ARG A 190 -1.76 -1.67 15.78
N ARG A 191 -2.50 -0.67 15.31
CA ARG A 191 -2.02 0.73 15.27
C ARG A 191 -1.86 1.25 16.69
N ALA A 192 -0.70 1.80 17.03
CA ALA A 192 -0.37 2.19 18.41
C ALA A 192 -1.40 3.13 19.09
N SER A 193 -2.06 4.01 18.33
CA SER A 193 -3.15 4.85 18.87
C SER A 193 -4.45 4.07 19.15
N VAL A 194 -4.72 3.04 18.37
CA VAL A 194 -5.90 2.17 18.50
C VAL A 194 -5.67 1.15 19.60
N ALA A 195 -4.53 0.44 19.57
CA ALA A 195 -4.13 -0.53 20.59
C ALA A 195 -4.22 0.05 22.01
N ARG A 196 -3.78 1.30 22.22
CA ARG A 196 -3.88 2.00 23.52
C ARG A 196 -5.31 2.36 23.94
N ALA A 197 -6.24 2.42 23.00
CA ALA A 197 -7.64 2.77 23.24
C ALA A 197 -8.56 1.54 23.34
N LEU A 198 -8.06 0.36 22.98
CA LEU A 198 -8.77 -0.90 23.09
C LEU A 198 -8.74 -1.42 24.54
N PRO A 199 -9.84 -2.04 25.02
CA PRO A 199 -9.80 -2.85 26.23
C PRO A 199 -8.83 -4.03 26.07
N ASP A 200 -8.27 -4.50 27.19
CA ASP A 200 -7.43 -5.71 27.20
C ASP A 200 -8.24 -6.93 26.72
N ASP A 201 -7.57 -7.84 26.00
CA ASP A 201 -8.11 -9.13 25.50
C ASP A 201 -9.44 -9.03 24.71
N CYS A 202 -9.73 -7.87 24.09
CA CYS A 202 -10.90 -7.72 23.25
C CYS A 202 -10.71 -8.36 21.87
N ALA A 203 -11.81 -8.86 21.28
CA ALA A 203 -11.82 -9.25 19.88
C ALA A 203 -11.59 -8.04 18.97
N THR A 204 -10.88 -8.26 17.86
CA THR A 204 -10.56 -7.23 16.85
C THR A 204 -11.37 -7.40 15.56
N ASP A 205 -12.24 -8.40 15.47
CA ASP A 205 -13.07 -8.76 14.32
C ASP A 205 -14.56 -8.41 14.58
N SER A 206 -15.48 -8.98 13.80
CA SER A 206 -16.94 -8.81 13.99
C SER A 206 -17.45 -9.21 15.37
N ALA A 207 -16.73 -10.09 16.10
CA ALA A 207 -17.09 -10.47 17.47
C ALA A 207 -16.78 -9.37 18.49
N ALA A 208 -16.12 -8.27 18.10
CA ALA A 208 -15.92 -7.11 18.94
C ALA A 208 -17.27 -6.53 19.40
N THR A 209 -17.38 -6.24 20.69
CA THR A 209 -18.59 -5.66 21.29
C THR A 209 -18.27 -4.41 22.11
N GLY A 210 -19.31 -3.62 22.41
CA GLY A 210 -19.22 -2.43 23.24
C GLY A 210 -18.12 -1.48 22.80
N ARG A 211 -17.26 -1.08 23.75
CA ARG A 211 -16.22 -0.07 23.51
C ARG A 211 -15.19 -0.48 22.46
N ALA A 212 -14.80 -1.76 22.42
CA ALA A 212 -13.82 -2.25 21.44
C ALA A 212 -14.35 -2.04 20.02
N ARG A 213 -15.60 -2.47 19.77
CA ARG A 213 -16.28 -2.31 18.48
C ARG A 213 -16.34 -0.84 18.03
N GLU A 214 -16.75 0.06 18.92
CA GLU A 214 -16.81 1.49 18.61
C GLU A 214 -15.44 2.06 18.21
N VAL A 215 -14.38 1.66 18.91
CA VAL A 215 -13.01 2.11 18.63
C VAL A 215 -12.53 1.58 17.30
N LEU A 216 -12.74 0.28 17.03
CA LEU A 216 -12.31 -0.37 15.79
C LEU A 216 -13.04 0.21 14.59
N LEU A 217 -14.38 0.32 14.61
CA LEU A 217 -15.15 0.87 13.48
C LEU A 217 -14.76 2.31 13.16
N LYS A 218 -14.47 3.11 14.19
CA LYS A 218 -13.94 4.46 13.98
C LYS A 218 -12.55 4.41 13.35
N ALA A 219 -11.67 3.56 13.86
CA ALA A 219 -10.32 3.40 13.33
C ALA A 219 -10.32 2.87 11.88
N SER A 220 -11.22 1.95 11.53
CA SER A 220 -11.37 1.45 10.16
C SER A 220 -11.60 2.58 9.17
N ARG A 221 -12.36 3.61 9.53
CA ARG A 221 -12.55 4.81 8.69
C ARG A 221 -11.35 5.76 8.67
N ASP A 222 -10.51 5.75 9.71
CA ASP A 222 -9.31 6.59 9.81
C ASP A 222 -8.11 5.99 9.06
N PHE A 223 -8.07 4.66 8.86
CA PHE A 223 -6.89 3.93 8.37
C PHE A 223 -7.17 3.06 7.13
N ALA A 224 -8.41 3.00 6.64
CA ALA A 224 -8.80 2.25 5.45
C ALA A 224 -9.91 2.98 4.68
N LEU A 225 -10.05 2.65 3.39
CA LEU A 225 -11.16 3.07 2.54
C LEU A 225 -12.29 2.05 2.70
N VAL A 226 -13.32 2.39 3.48
CA VAL A 226 -14.42 1.48 3.82
C VAL A 226 -15.76 2.05 3.40
N GLY A 227 -16.61 1.22 2.78
CA GLY A 227 -17.96 1.61 2.37
C GLY A 227 -18.38 0.92 1.08
N ASP A 228 -19.51 1.34 0.51
CA ASP A 228 -19.83 0.94 -0.87
C ASP A 228 -18.91 1.66 -1.88
N ALA A 229 -18.96 1.25 -3.15
CA ALA A 229 -18.10 1.83 -4.19
C ALA A 229 -18.28 3.35 -4.36
N ALA A 230 -19.48 3.88 -4.09
CA ALA A 230 -19.73 5.33 -4.17
C ALA A 230 -19.05 6.07 -3.01
N THR A 231 -19.17 5.54 -1.79
CA THR A 231 -18.53 6.08 -0.59
C THR A 231 -17.01 6.08 -0.73
N VAL A 232 -16.43 4.97 -1.24
CA VAL A 232 -15.00 4.90 -1.51
C VAL A 232 -14.59 5.93 -2.56
N ARG A 233 -15.37 6.07 -3.65
CA ARG A 233 -15.10 7.08 -4.69
C ARG A 233 -15.10 8.50 -4.16
N ASP A 234 -16.09 8.86 -3.36
CA ASP A 234 -16.17 10.20 -2.77
C ASP A 234 -14.93 10.46 -1.89
N ARG A 235 -14.48 9.44 -1.15
CA ARG A 235 -13.28 9.55 -0.33
C ARG A 235 -12.00 9.65 -1.16
N VAL A 236 -11.89 8.91 -2.26
CA VAL A 236 -10.74 9.02 -3.17
C VAL A 236 -10.68 10.41 -3.80
N ALA A 237 -11.82 10.94 -4.26
CA ALA A 237 -11.91 12.30 -4.79
C ALA A 237 -11.50 13.34 -3.74
N GLU A 238 -11.90 13.17 -2.47
CA GLU A 238 -11.44 14.04 -1.38
C GLU A 238 -9.92 13.98 -1.21
N LEU A 239 -9.30 12.79 -1.25
CA LEU A 239 -7.84 12.66 -1.15
C LEU A 239 -7.12 13.39 -2.29
N HIS A 240 -7.64 13.31 -3.52
CA HIS A 240 -7.12 14.09 -4.65
C HIS A 240 -7.26 15.60 -4.44
N GLU A 241 -8.43 16.08 -3.98
CA GLU A 241 -8.64 17.49 -3.64
C GLU A 241 -7.69 18.00 -2.54
N LEU A 242 -7.32 17.12 -1.61
CA LEU A 242 -6.35 17.41 -0.55
C LEU A 242 -4.90 17.43 -1.05
N GLY A 243 -4.65 16.88 -2.24
CA GLY A 243 -3.37 16.95 -2.94
C GLY A 243 -2.67 15.61 -3.13
N ALA A 244 -3.35 14.47 -2.96
CA ALA A 244 -2.82 13.20 -3.47
C ALA A 244 -2.88 13.18 -5.01
N ASP A 245 -1.85 12.63 -5.64
CA ASP A 245 -1.78 12.43 -7.10
C ASP A 245 -2.23 11.03 -7.49
N TYR A 246 -2.04 10.04 -6.59
CA TYR A 246 -2.51 8.67 -6.78
C TYR A 246 -3.13 8.14 -5.49
N VAL A 247 -4.16 7.30 -5.60
CA VAL A 247 -4.73 6.50 -4.51
C VAL A 247 -4.75 5.03 -4.93
N VAL A 248 -3.94 4.23 -4.26
CA VAL A 248 -3.76 2.80 -4.51
C VAL A 248 -4.50 2.01 -3.43
N GLY A 249 -5.53 1.27 -3.84
CA GLY A 249 -6.34 0.46 -2.93
C GLY A 249 -5.81 -0.96 -2.80
N TYR A 250 -5.68 -1.45 -1.58
CA TYR A 250 -5.43 -2.85 -1.28
C TYR A 250 -6.75 -3.59 -0.96
N PRO A 251 -7.23 -4.51 -1.82
CA PRO A 251 -8.48 -5.23 -1.58
C PRO A 251 -8.43 -6.17 -0.37
N ALA A 252 -8.79 -5.68 0.81
CA ALA A 252 -8.63 -6.40 2.08
C ALA A 252 -9.56 -7.62 2.23
N ARG A 253 -10.49 -7.82 1.28
CA ARG A 253 -11.38 -8.98 1.21
C ARG A 253 -11.09 -9.88 -0.01
N GLY A 254 -9.94 -9.68 -0.64
CA GLY A 254 -9.56 -10.35 -1.89
C GLY A 254 -10.03 -9.60 -3.15
N LEU A 255 -9.62 -10.12 -4.31
CA LEU A 255 -9.81 -9.46 -5.60
C LEU A 255 -11.21 -9.64 -6.21
N ASP A 256 -12.01 -10.60 -5.72
CA ASP A 256 -13.32 -10.91 -6.30
C ASP A 256 -14.27 -9.71 -6.37
N GLU A 257 -14.16 -8.77 -5.42
CA GLU A 257 -14.96 -7.53 -5.43
C GLU A 257 -14.54 -6.57 -6.56
N PHE A 258 -13.36 -6.76 -7.15
CA PHE A 258 -12.73 -5.88 -8.14
C PHE A 258 -12.59 -6.51 -9.54
N SER A 259 -12.59 -7.84 -9.64
CA SER A 259 -12.48 -8.61 -10.91
C SER A 259 -13.82 -8.84 -11.62
N GLY A 260 -14.91 -8.37 -11.02
CA GLY A 260 -16.28 -8.69 -11.39
C GLY A 260 -16.74 -8.00 -12.65
#